data_AF-A0A2V8SX44-F1
#
_entry.id   AF-A0A2V8SX44-F1
#
_cell.length_a   1.000
_cell.length_b   1.000
_cell.length_c   1.000
_cell.angle_alpha   90.00
_cell.angle_beta   90.00
_cell.angle_gamma   90.00
#
_symmetry.space_group_name_H-M   'P 1'
#
loop_
_entity.id
_entity.type
_entity.pdbx_description
1 polymer ?
#
loop_
_entity_poly.entity_id
_entity_poly.type
_entity_poly.pdbx_seq_one_letter_code
_entity_poly.pdbx_strand_id
1 'polypeptide(L)' 'MPEVGDVAPDFELPSHLEKGKKVKLSDFRGSKNVVLAFYPLAWTPV' A
#
# COMPACT_ATOMS: atom_id res chain seq x y z
N MET A 1 -7.75 -16.49 2.73
CA MET A 1 -7.47 -15.12 3.23
C MET A 1 -6.06 -15.13 3.75
N PRO A 2 -5.26 -14.08 3.55
CA PRO A 2 -3.94 -14.02 4.17
C PRO A 2 -4.09 -13.98 5.70
N GLU A 3 -3.25 -14.75 6.39
CA GLU A 3 -3.17 -14.80 7.84
C GLU A 3 -1.93 -14.05 8.35
N VAL A 4 -1.84 -13.85 9.67
CA VAL A 4 -0.68 -13.20 10.26
C VAL A 4 0.54 -14.11 10.11
N GLY A 5 1.63 -13.56 9.56
CA GLY A 5 2.86 -14.30 9.26
C GLY A 5 2.99 -14.67 7.78
N ASP A 6 1.88 -14.67 7.02
CA ASP A 6 1.94 -14.84 5.58
C ASP A 6 2.63 -13.66 4.90
N VAL A 7 3.20 -13.94 3.73
CA VAL A 7 3.65 -12.89 2.84
C VAL A 7 2.44 -12.09 2.37
N ALA A 8 2.45 -10.78 2.62
CA ALA A 8 1.39 -9.89 2.17
C ALA A 8 1.20 -9.99 0.63
N PRO A 9 -0.07 -10.07 0.14
CA PRO A 9 -0.36 -10.10 -1.28
C PRO A 9 0.22 -8.88 -2.00
N ASP A 10 0.93 -9.11 -3.09
CA ASP A 10 1.54 -8.03 -3.86
C ASP A 10 0.49 -7.26 -4.68
N PHE A 11 0.73 -5.98 -4.87
CA PHE A 11 -0.09 -5.11 -5.72
C PHE A 11 0.78 -4.01 -6.32
N GLU A 12 0.32 -3.47 -7.44
CA GLU A 12 0.86 -2.27 -8.05
C GLU A 12 -0.28 -1.29 -8.32
N LEU A 13 -0.22 -0.10 -7.72
CA LEU A 13 -1.26 0.91 -7.82
C LEU A 13 -0.68 2.28 -8.22
N PRO A 14 -1.45 3.12 -8.92
CA PRO A 14 -1.05 4.50 -9.19
C PRO A 14 -0.95 5.30 -7.89
N SER A 15 0.08 6.14 -7.79
CA SER A 15 0.25 7.10 -6.70
C SER A 15 -0.50 8.39 -6.99
N HIS A 16 -1.04 9.01 -5.95
CA HIS A 16 -1.61 10.36 -6.03
C HIS A 16 -0.51 11.46 -5.98
N LEU A 17 0.73 11.12 -5.64
CA LEU A 17 1.81 12.10 -5.46
C LEU A 17 2.37 12.64 -6.77
N GLU A 18 2.47 11.80 -7.81
CA GLU A 18 3.08 12.14 -9.10
C GLU A 18 2.32 11.44 -10.23
N LYS A 19 2.05 12.14 -11.32
CA LYS A 19 1.31 11.60 -12.47
C LYS A 19 2.10 10.45 -13.11
N GLY A 20 1.48 9.27 -13.19
CA GLY A 20 2.08 8.08 -13.80
C GLY A 20 3.03 7.32 -12.88
N LYS A 21 3.33 7.83 -11.68
CA LYS A 21 4.08 7.07 -10.68
C LYS A 21 3.23 5.92 -10.18
N LYS A 22 3.82 4.73 -10.17
CA LYS A 22 3.23 3.53 -9.57
C LYS A 22 3.97 3.17 -8.29
N VAL A 23 3.26 2.55 -7.36
CA VAL A 23 3.82 2.00 -6.13
C VAL A 23 3.52 0.52 -6.12
N LYS A 24 4.58 -0.29 -6.00
CA LYS A 24 4.48 -1.74 -5.87
C LYS A 24 4.89 -2.16 -4.47
N LEU A 25 4.06 -2.98 -3.81
CA LEU A 25 4.32 -3.37 -2.42
C LEU A 25 5.64 -4.14 -2.29
N SER A 26 5.95 -5.01 -3.24
CA SER A 26 7.18 -5.82 -3.23
C SER A 26 8.47 -5.00 -3.21
N ASP A 27 8.45 -3.75 -3.70
CA ASP A 27 9.67 -2.92 -3.82
C ASP A 27 10.23 -2.50 -2.45
N PHE A 28 9.40 -2.56 -1.40
CA PHE A 28 9.79 -2.24 -0.02
C PHE A 28 10.26 -3.47 0.77
N ARG A 29 10.13 -4.68 0.21
CA ARG A 29 10.43 -5.92 0.92
C ARG A 29 11.91 -5.98 1.31
N GLY A 30 12.18 -6.23 2.59
CA GLY A 30 13.54 -6.34 3.14
C GLY A 30 14.29 -5.00 3.27
N SER A 31 13.70 -3.88 2.85
CA SER A 31 14.32 -2.56 2.97
C SER A 31 13.65 -1.68 4.03
N LYS A 32 12.31 -1.77 4.18
CA LYS A 32 11.54 -0.94 5.11
C LYS A 32 10.34 -1.69 5.68
N ASN A 33 9.93 -1.33 6.89
CA ASN A 33 8.62 -1.71 7.42
C ASN A 33 7.53 -0.90 6.71
N VAL A 34 6.41 -1.55 6.39
CA VAL A 34 5.29 -0.94 5.66
C VAL A 34 4.01 -1.11 6.47
N VAL A 35 3.22 -0.04 6.58
CA VAL A 35 1.87 -0.03 7.16
C VAL A 35 0.88 0.32 6.06
N LEU A 36 -0.17 -0.48 5.90
CA LEU A 36 -1.25 -0.23 4.94
C LEU A 36 -2.49 0.26 5.68
N ALA A 37 -2.99 1.42 5.30
CA ALA A 37 -4.20 2.00 5.87
C ALA A 37 -5.25 2.19 4.77
N PHE A 38 -6.46 1.70 5.02
CA PHE A 38 -7.62 1.90 4.17
C PHE A 38 -8.56 2.90 4.85
N TYR A 39 -8.98 3.93 4.12
CA TYR A 39 -9.93 4.92 4.61
C TYR A 39 -10.99 5.20 3.52
N PRO A 40 -12.23 5.57 3.88
CA PRO A 40 -13.35 5.58 2.93
C PRO A 40 -13.19 6.61 1.81
N LEU A 41 -12.82 7.85 2.16
CA LEU A 41 -12.73 8.96 1.21
C LEU A 41 -11.85 10.07 1.77
N ALA A 42 -11.07 10.72 0.89
CA ALA A 42 -10.31 11.90 1.25
C ALA A 42 -11.22 13.07 1.65
N TRP A 43 -10.74 13.94 2.55
CA TRP A 43 -11.44 15.17 2.98
C TRP A 43 -12.79 14.95 3.66
N THR A 44 -12.97 13.83 4.37
CA THR A 44 -14.15 13.56 5.19
C THR A 44 -13.85 13.78 6.67
N PRO A 45 -14.80 14.33 7.47
CA PRO A 45 -14.66 14.36 8.93
C PRO A 45 -14.51 12.94 9.49
N VAL A 46 -13.78 12.82 10.59
CA VAL A 46 -13.69 11.59 11.40
C VAL A 46 -14.75 11.55 12.49
#